data_AF-A0A842SEN4-F1
#
_entry.id   AF-A0A842SEN4-F1
#
_cell.length_a   1.000
_cell.length_b   1.000
_cell.length_c   1.000
_cell.angle_alpha   90.00
_cell.angle_beta   90.00
_cell.angle_gamma   90.00
#
_symmetry.space_group_name_H-M   'P 1'
#
loop_
_entity.id
_entity.type
_entity.pdbx_description
1 polymer ?
#
loop_
_entity_poly.entity_id
_entity_poly.type
_entity_poly.pdbx_seq_one_letter_code
_entity_poly.pdbx_strand_id
1 'polypeptide(L)'
;MRFERFSIFGFLIPILSSLIGLVGAVLIILILKLINIFIESAIIADISGLIYSNLLLLFFISLLTSYANYFLKFRFTLGVISPLISSAAGVLIIYFILKIFTVINKHINLEIITVISSFFSENILTILVLLLILSYLGFVIETAKELKAK
;
A
#
# COMPACT_ATOMS: atom_id res chain seq x y z
N MET A 1 10.88 16.58 -13.50
CA MET A 1 10.50 17.33 -12.27
C MET A 1 11.57 18.36 -11.89
N ARG A 2 11.26 19.43 -11.14
CA ARG A 2 12.30 20.26 -10.51
C ARG A 2 12.79 19.52 -9.27
N PHE A 3 14.08 19.19 -9.20
CA PHE A 3 14.67 18.56 -8.01
C PHE A 3 14.53 19.47 -6.79
N GLU A 4 13.86 18.97 -5.76
CA GLU A 4 13.70 19.69 -4.50
C GLU A 4 14.96 19.57 -3.64
N ARG A 5 15.26 20.61 -2.84
CA ARG A 5 16.27 20.53 -1.79
C ARG A 5 15.67 19.81 -0.58
N PHE A 6 16.45 18.96 0.08
CA PHE A 6 16.01 18.29 1.30
C PHE A 6 15.66 19.33 2.37
N SER A 7 14.49 19.18 3.00
CA SER A 7 14.06 19.98 4.13
C SER A 7 13.41 19.09 5.18
N ILE A 8 13.68 19.38 6.46
CA ILE A 8 13.10 18.63 7.59
C ILE A 8 11.58 18.72 7.55
N PHE A 9 11.04 19.90 7.24
CA PHE A 9 9.59 20.08 7.05
C PHE A 9 9.04 19.23 5.90
N GLY A 10 9.78 19.09 4.79
CA GLY A 10 9.41 18.20 3.70
C GLY A 10 9.36 16.73 4.11
N PHE A 11 10.28 16.29 4.98
CA PHE A 11 10.32 14.92 5.50
C PHE A 11 9.14 14.58 6.43
N LEU A 12 8.52 15.58 7.05
CA LEU A 12 7.32 15.40 7.88
C LEU A 12 6.03 15.24 7.06
N ILE A 13 6.01 15.74 5.81
CA ILE A 13 4.82 15.69 4.95
C ILE A 13 4.33 14.24 4.73
N PRO A 14 5.19 13.25 4.41
CA PRO A 14 4.78 11.85 4.32
C PRO A 14 4.10 11.31 5.57
N ILE A 15 4.60 11.69 6.75
CA ILE A 15 4.02 11.28 8.03
C ILE A 15 2.62 11.87 8.18
N LEU A 16 2.46 13.17 7.95
CA LEU A 16 1.15 13.83 8.01
C LEU A 16 0.17 13.24 7.00
N SER A 17 0.62 12.97 5.77
CA SER A 17 -0.20 12.30 4.75
C SER A 17 -0.63 10.91 5.18
N SER A 18 0.24 10.14 5.85
CA SER A 18 -0.10 8.81 6.35
C SER A 18 -1.12 8.82 7.50
N LEU A 19 -1.06 9.85 8.36
CA LEU A 19 -2.07 10.08 9.39
C LEU A 19 -3.44 10.39 8.77
N ILE A 20 -3.48 11.19 7.70
CA ILE A 20 -4.72 11.44 6.95
C ILE A 20 -5.27 10.12 6.37
N GLY A 21 -4.40 9.27 5.83
CA GLY A 21 -4.78 7.92 5.36
C GLY A 21 -5.41 7.07 6.47
N LEU A 22 -4.84 7.12 7.68
CA LEU A 22 -5.39 6.42 8.85
C LEU A 22 -6.75 7.01 9.29
N VAL A 23 -6.91 8.33 9.28
CA VAL A 23 -8.22 8.98 9.51
C VAL A 23 -9.24 8.49 8.47
N GLY A 24 -8.85 8.41 7.21
CA GLY A 24 -9.68 7.84 6.15
C GLY A 24 -10.10 6.39 6.42
N ALA A 25 -9.17 5.53 6.86
CA ALA A 25 -9.48 4.16 7.23
C ALA A 25 -10.48 4.07 8.41
N VAL A 26 -10.32 4.93 9.42
CA VAL A 26 -11.28 5.02 10.54
C VAL A 26 -12.66 5.47 10.05
N LEU A 27 -12.73 6.46 9.16
CA LEU A 27 -14.00 6.89 8.56
C LEU A 27 -14.67 5.76 7.78
N ILE A 28 -13.91 4.98 7.00
CA ILE A 28 -14.42 3.80 6.30
C ILE A 28 -15.02 2.80 7.30
N ILE A 29 -14.33 2.51 8.41
CA ILE A 29 -14.87 1.61 9.46
C ILE A 29 -16.19 2.16 10.00
N LEU A 30 -16.27 3.46 10.30
CA LEU A 30 -17.48 4.08 10.83
C LEU A 30 -18.64 3.99 9.84
N ILE A 31 -18.38 4.24 8.56
CA ILE A 31 -19.37 4.10 7.49
C ILE A 31 -19.84 2.65 7.38
N LEU A 32 -18.93 1.67 7.36
CA LEU A 32 -19.28 0.25 7.31
C LEU A 32 -20.10 -0.18 8.52
N LYS A 33 -19.76 0.29 9.72
CA LYS A 33 -20.55 0.03 10.93
C LYS A 33 -21.95 0.64 10.84
N LEU A 34 -22.07 1.88 10.36
CA LEU A 34 -23.36 2.54 10.17
C LEU A 34 -24.24 1.77 9.18
N ILE A 35 -23.68 1.37 8.03
CA ILE A 35 -24.38 0.55 7.04
C ILE A 35 -24.81 -0.79 7.67
N ASN A 36 -23.95 -1.40 8.48
CA ASN A 36 -24.24 -2.68 9.09
C ASN A 36 -25.37 -2.65 10.13
N ILE A 37 -25.70 -1.49 10.70
CA ILE A 37 -26.88 -1.33 11.57
C ILE A 37 -28.18 -1.59 10.79
N PHE A 38 -28.20 -1.27 9.49
CA PHE A 38 -29.39 -1.45 8.64
C PHE A 38 -29.43 -2.80 7.92
N ILE A 39 -28.26 -3.33 7.55
CA ILE A 39 -28.16 -4.56 6.75
C ILE A 39 -28.00 -5.81 7.64
N GLU A 40 -27.41 -5.66 8.83
CA GLU A 40 -27.12 -6.78 9.75
C GLU A 40 -26.28 -7.90 9.09
N SER A 41 -25.34 -7.53 8.22
CA SER A 41 -24.51 -8.48 7.48
C SER A 41 -23.28 -8.93 8.28
N ALA A 42 -23.15 -10.24 8.48
CA ALA A 42 -21.94 -10.83 9.08
C ALA A 42 -20.66 -10.51 8.28
N ILE A 43 -20.76 -10.44 6.95
CA ILE A 43 -19.62 -10.10 6.07
C ILE A 43 -19.14 -8.67 6.35
N ILE A 44 -20.06 -7.71 6.44
CA ILE A 44 -19.70 -6.30 6.69
C ILE A 44 -19.10 -6.16 8.09
N ALA A 45 -19.67 -6.86 9.09
CA ALA A 45 -19.11 -6.90 10.43
C ALA A 45 -17.66 -7.41 10.42
N ASP A 46 -17.38 -8.53 9.77
CA ASP A 46 -16.05 -9.12 9.70
C ASP A 46 -15.06 -8.25 8.93
N ILE A 47 -15.47 -7.65 7.81
CA ILE A 47 -14.64 -6.72 7.05
C ILE A 47 -14.29 -5.50 7.91
N SER A 48 -15.26 -4.93 8.61
CA SER A 48 -15.02 -3.78 9.50
C SER A 48 -14.04 -4.14 10.64
N GLY A 49 -14.16 -5.34 11.20
CA GLY A 49 -13.24 -5.87 12.22
C GLY A 49 -11.83 -6.13 11.67
N LEU A 50 -11.74 -6.60 10.42
CA LEU A 50 -10.46 -6.78 9.73
C LEU A 50 -9.74 -5.44 9.54
N ILE A 51 -10.43 -4.42 9.03
CA ILE A 51 -9.83 -3.09 8.82
C ILE A 51 -9.38 -2.52 10.17
N TYR A 52 -10.23 -2.63 11.21
CA TYR A 52 -9.91 -2.15 12.55
C TYR A 52 -8.65 -2.83 13.13
N SER A 53 -8.57 -4.15 13.06
CA SER A 53 -7.41 -4.91 13.56
C SER A 53 -6.12 -4.69 12.75
N ASN A 54 -6.21 -4.10 11.56
CA ASN A 54 -5.07 -3.84 10.68
C ASN A 54 -4.82 -2.33 10.45
N LEU A 55 -5.34 -1.43 11.30
CA LEU A 55 -5.11 0.02 11.17
C LEU A 55 -3.62 0.39 11.13
N LEU A 56 -2.80 -0.28 11.93
CA LEU A 56 -1.35 -0.06 11.97
C LEU A 56 -0.66 -0.54 10.68
N LEU A 57 -1.13 -1.63 10.07
CA LEU A 57 -0.66 -2.08 8.76
C LEU A 57 -1.03 -1.06 7.67
N LEU A 58 -2.26 -0.55 7.69
CA LEU A 58 -2.72 0.48 6.75
C LEU A 58 -1.94 1.79 6.91
N PHE A 59 -1.60 2.16 8.13
CA PHE A 59 -0.70 3.29 8.40
C PHE A 59 0.67 3.07 7.75
N PHE A 60 1.29 1.89 7.93
CA PHE A 60 2.58 1.60 7.29
C PHE A 60 2.50 1.59 5.77
N ILE A 61 1.45 1.02 5.19
CA ILE A 61 1.22 1.08 3.74
C ILE A 61 1.19 2.53 3.26
N SER A 62 0.42 3.38 3.94
CA SER A 62 0.29 4.79 3.59
C SER A 62 1.62 5.53 3.78
N LEU A 63 2.33 5.28 4.89
CA LEU A 63 3.62 5.89 5.21
C LEU A 63 4.69 5.54 4.18
N LEU A 64 4.85 4.26 3.85
CA LEU A 64 5.82 3.81 2.85
C LEU A 64 5.49 4.36 1.48
N THR A 65 4.21 4.34 1.08
CA THR A 65 3.78 4.90 -0.22
C THR A 65 4.11 6.40 -0.30
N SER A 66 3.82 7.16 0.76
CA SER A 66 4.13 8.58 0.81
C SER A 66 5.63 8.86 0.81
N TYR A 67 6.44 8.04 1.50
CA TYR A 67 7.90 8.17 1.44
C TYR A 67 8.48 7.78 0.09
N ALA A 68 7.99 6.73 -0.55
CA ALA A 68 8.42 6.38 -1.91
C ALA A 68 8.19 7.56 -2.86
N ASN A 69 6.98 8.12 -2.85
CA ASN A 69 6.64 9.31 -3.65
C ASN A 69 7.50 10.54 -3.29
N TYR A 70 7.84 10.73 -2.02
CA TYR A 70 8.72 11.81 -1.59
C TYR A 70 10.15 11.62 -2.12
N PHE A 71 10.74 10.44 -1.92
CA PHE A 71 12.10 10.14 -2.35
C PHE A 71 12.27 10.21 -3.87
N LEU A 72 11.24 9.84 -4.64
CA LEU A 72 11.24 9.93 -6.10
C LEU A 72 11.49 11.35 -6.64
N LYS A 73 11.15 12.39 -5.86
CA LYS A 73 11.33 13.79 -6.27
C LYS A 73 12.78 14.28 -6.17
N PHE A 74 13.66 13.52 -5.53
CA PHE A 74 15.05 13.88 -5.35
C PHE A 74 15.92 13.37 -6.49
N ARG A 75 17.11 13.95 -6.61
CA ARG A 75 18.14 13.46 -7.54
C ARG A 75 18.49 12.00 -7.24
N PHE A 76 19.17 11.37 -8.19
CA PHE A 76 19.58 9.96 -8.18
C PHE A 76 20.04 9.43 -6.81
N THR A 77 20.76 10.25 -6.03
CA THR A 77 21.29 9.91 -4.70
C THR A 77 20.22 9.43 -3.70
N LEU A 78 19.04 10.06 -3.70
CA LEU A 78 17.93 9.69 -2.80
C LEU A 78 16.78 9.01 -3.58
N GLY A 79 16.62 9.33 -4.86
CA GLY A 79 15.60 8.73 -5.72
C GLY A 79 15.73 7.21 -5.86
N VAL A 80 16.95 6.68 -5.80
CA VAL A 80 17.23 5.23 -5.89
C VAL A 80 16.58 4.43 -4.75
N ILE A 81 16.24 5.07 -3.63
CA ILE A 81 15.58 4.42 -2.48
C ILE A 81 14.08 4.24 -2.72
N SER A 82 13.47 5.10 -3.55
CA SER A 82 12.03 5.05 -3.83
C SER A 82 11.54 3.68 -4.31
N PRO A 83 12.17 3.03 -5.31
CA PRO A 83 11.78 1.69 -5.76
C PRO A 83 11.76 0.63 -4.67
N LEU A 84 12.68 0.69 -3.71
CA LEU A 84 12.74 -0.25 -2.59
C LEU A 84 11.53 -0.06 -1.67
N ILE A 85 11.25 1.18 -1.29
CA ILE A 85 10.15 1.53 -0.39
C ILE A 85 8.79 1.24 -1.08
N SER A 86 8.62 1.56 -2.36
CA SER A 86 7.38 1.29 -3.10
C SER A 86 7.10 -0.20 -3.21
N SER A 87 8.13 -1.02 -3.40
CA SER A 87 7.98 -2.48 -3.49
C SER A 87 7.57 -3.08 -2.15
N ALA A 88 8.17 -2.61 -1.05
CA ALA A 88 7.74 -2.99 0.30
C ALA A 88 6.28 -2.61 0.56
N ALA A 89 5.87 -1.39 0.20
CA ALA A 89 4.46 -0.97 0.30
C ALA A 89 3.54 -1.87 -0.54
N GLY A 90 3.94 -2.21 -1.77
CA GLY A 90 3.18 -3.09 -2.67
C GLY A 90 2.95 -4.48 -2.08
N VAL A 91 3.96 -5.08 -1.47
CA VAL A 91 3.83 -6.38 -0.77
C VAL A 91 2.84 -6.29 0.40
N LEU A 92 2.91 -5.23 1.20
CA LEU A 92 1.96 -5.03 2.30
C LEU A 92 0.53 -4.82 1.81
N ILE A 93 0.34 -4.12 0.68
CA ILE A 93 -0.97 -3.96 0.03
C ILE A 93 -1.51 -5.32 -0.42
N ILE A 94 -0.70 -6.12 -1.12
CA ILE A 94 -1.09 -7.48 -1.54
C ILE A 94 -1.48 -8.31 -0.32
N TYR A 95 -0.65 -8.31 0.71
CA TYR A 95 -0.93 -9.03 1.96
C TYR A 95 -2.26 -8.60 2.60
N PHE A 96 -2.56 -7.29 2.63
CA PHE A 96 -3.83 -6.78 3.14
C PHE A 96 -5.03 -7.22 2.27
N ILE A 97 -4.89 -7.22 0.95
CA ILE A 97 -5.93 -7.71 0.02
C ILE A 97 -6.21 -9.20 0.25
N LEU A 98 -5.18 -10.03 0.46
CA LEU A 98 -5.36 -11.46 0.76
C LEU A 98 -6.11 -11.69 2.08
N LYS A 99 -5.90 -10.82 3.08
CA LYS A 99 -6.70 -10.88 4.32
C LYS A 99 -8.18 -10.58 4.06
N ILE A 100 -8.48 -9.61 3.20
CA ILE A 100 -9.86 -9.32 2.79
C ILE A 100 -10.47 -10.54 2.10
N PHE A 101 -9.75 -11.13 1.15
CA PHE A 101 -10.18 -12.34 0.46
C PHE A 101 -10.44 -13.51 1.43
N THR A 102 -9.58 -13.69 2.42
CA THR A 102 -9.77 -14.72 3.46
C THR A 102 -11.06 -14.50 4.24
N VAL A 103 -11.38 -13.24 4.61
CA VAL A 103 -12.63 -12.91 5.29
C VAL A 103 -13.83 -13.18 4.40
N ILE A 104 -13.80 -12.73 3.15
CA ILE A 104 -14.88 -12.96 2.18
C ILE A 104 -15.09 -14.46 1.96
N ASN A 105 -14.01 -15.23 1.83
CA ASN A 105 -14.07 -16.65 1.53
C ASN A 105 -14.71 -17.46 2.67
N LYS A 106 -14.65 -17.00 3.92
CA LYS A 106 -15.38 -17.66 5.03
C LYS A 106 -16.89 -17.71 4.80
N HIS A 107 -17.43 -16.77 4.01
CA HIS A 107 -18.87 -16.66 3.75
C HIS A 107 -19.28 -17.23 2.40
N ILE A 108 -18.42 -17.12 1.37
CA ILE A 108 -18.75 -17.58 0.00
C ILE A 108 -18.20 -18.99 -0.29
N ASN A 109 -17.16 -19.42 0.43
CA ASN A 109 -16.51 -20.73 0.30
C ASN A 109 -16.12 -21.10 -1.14
N LEU A 110 -15.44 -20.18 -1.83
CA LEU A 110 -14.95 -20.35 -3.19
C LEU A 110 -13.52 -20.89 -3.18
N GLU A 111 -13.33 -22.09 -3.75
CA GLU A 111 -12.02 -22.75 -3.86
C GLU A 111 -10.98 -21.87 -4.55
N ILE A 112 -11.37 -21.13 -5.60
CA ILE A 112 -10.47 -20.24 -6.34
C ILE A 112 -9.82 -19.17 -5.44
N ILE A 113 -10.53 -18.68 -4.42
CA ILE A 113 -9.99 -17.68 -3.49
C ILE A 113 -8.92 -18.30 -2.60
N THR A 114 -9.11 -19.55 -2.17
CA THR A 114 -8.11 -20.31 -1.39
C THR A 114 -6.85 -20.56 -2.20
N VAL A 115 -7.00 -20.96 -3.48
CA VAL A 115 -5.87 -21.19 -4.39
C VAL A 115 -5.08 -19.90 -4.61
N ILE A 116 -5.76 -18.79 -4.92
CA ILE A 116 -5.12 -17.48 -5.08
C ILE A 116 -4.40 -17.08 -3.79
N SER A 117 -5.08 -17.16 -2.63
CA SER A 117 -4.49 -16.74 -1.37
C SER A 117 -3.24 -17.54 -1.00
N SER A 118 -3.28 -18.86 -1.21
CA SER A 118 -2.16 -19.75 -0.95
C SER A 118 -0.99 -19.43 -1.89
N PHE A 119 -1.24 -19.33 -3.20
CA PHE A 119 -0.23 -19.00 -4.20
C PHE A 119 0.52 -17.70 -3.87
N PHE A 120 -0.20 -16.62 -3.57
CA PHE A 120 0.45 -15.34 -3.24
C PHE A 120 1.19 -15.38 -1.89
N SER A 121 0.68 -16.13 -0.91
CA SER A 121 1.33 -16.28 0.39
C SER A 121 2.66 -17.05 0.30
N GLU A 122 2.70 -18.12 -0.49
CA GLU A 122 3.88 -18.96 -0.71
C GLU A 122 4.94 -18.25 -1.56
N ASN A 123 4.52 -17.36 -2.46
CA ASN A 123 5.40 -16.67 -3.39
C ASN A 123 5.69 -15.21 -3.00
N ILE A 124 5.49 -14.83 -1.73
CA ILE A 124 5.58 -13.43 -1.29
C ILE A 124 6.97 -12.82 -1.55
N LEU A 125 8.04 -13.60 -1.39
CA LEU A 125 9.41 -13.16 -1.70
C LEU A 125 9.63 -12.97 -3.20
N THR A 126 9.13 -13.89 -4.02
CA THR A 126 9.18 -13.78 -5.49
C THR A 126 8.43 -12.54 -5.96
N ILE A 127 7.26 -12.27 -5.39
CA ILE A 127 6.47 -11.07 -5.67
C ILE A 127 7.23 -9.81 -5.27
N LEU A 128 7.89 -9.79 -4.10
CA LEU A 128 8.74 -8.67 -3.70
C LEU A 128 9.85 -8.39 -4.72
N VAL A 129 10.57 -9.44 -5.14
CA VAL A 129 11.64 -9.32 -6.14
C VAL A 129 11.10 -8.81 -7.47
N LEU A 130 9.96 -9.31 -7.93
CA LEU A 130 9.31 -8.83 -9.16
C LEU A 130 8.92 -7.35 -9.06
N LEU A 131 8.29 -6.94 -7.95
CA LEU A 131 7.93 -5.54 -7.72
C LEU A 131 9.16 -4.64 -7.65
N LEU A 132 10.27 -5.11 -7.06
CA LEU A 132 11.55 -4.40 -7.04
C LEU A 132 12.07 -4.19 -8.45
N ILE A 133 12.16 -5.25 -9.26
CA ILE A 133 12.63 -5.16 -10.64
C ILE A 133 11.77 -4.17 -11.43
N LEU A 134 10.44 -4.29 -11.35
CA LEU A 134 9.51 -3.40 -12.06
C LEU A 134 9.64 -1.93 -11.60
N SER A 135 9.77 -1.70 -10.29
CA SER A 135 9.92 -0.35 -9.74
C SER A 135 11.25 0.28 -10.15
N TYR A 136 12.34 -0.49 -10.18
CA TYR A 136 13.64 -0.01 -10.65
C TYR A 136 13.66 0.26 -12.16
N LEU A 137 13.02 -0.61 -12.96
CA LEU A 137 12.86 -0.36 -14.40
C LEU A 137 12.10 0.95 -14.65
N GLY A 138 11.00 1.17 -13.94
CA GLY A 138 10.26 2.44 -14.00
C GLY A 138 11.12 3.66 -13.65
N PHE A 139 11.90 3.56 -12.57
CA PHE A 139 12.83 4.62 -12.15
C PHE A 139 13.90 4.94 -13.20
N VAL A 140 14.52 3.92 -13.80
CA VAL A 140 15.54 4.09 -14.84
C VAL A 140 14.94 4.73 -16.10
N ILE A 141 13.76 4.29 -16.53
CA ILE A 141 13.07 4.85 -17.69
C ILE A 141 12.78 6.34 -17.47
N GLU A 142 12.27 6.70 -16.30
CA GLU A 142 11.94 8.09 -15.98
C GLU A 142 13.21 8.96 -15.93
N THR A 143 14.26 8.47 -15.29
CA THR A 143 15.56 9.16 -15.23
C THR A 143 16.15 9.37 -16.63
N ALA A 144 16.06 8.37 -17.51
CA ALA A 144 16.56 8.46 -18.87
C ALA A 144 15.80 9.49 -19.72
N LYS A 145 14.47 9.60 -19.52
CA LYS A 145 13.65 10.64 -20.18
C LYS A 145 14.09 12.05 -19.76
N GLU A 146 14.36 12.26 -18.47
CA GLU A 146 14.80 13.56 -17.97
C GLU A 146 16.17 13.99 -18.50
N LEU A 147 17.09 13.03 -18.70
CA LEU A 147 18.41 13.31 -19.28
C LEU A 147 18.34 13.70 -20.75
N LYS A 148 17.39 13.14 -21.52
CA LYS A 148 17.19 13.49 -22.94
C LYS A 148 16.46 14.83 -23.12
N ALA A 149 15.72 15.29 -22.12
CA ALA A 149 14.95 16.53 -22.16
C ALA A 149 15.76 17.78 -21.76
N LYS A 150 17.03 17.60 -21.38
CA LYS A 150 17.99 18.66 -21.06
C LYS A 150 19.02 18.79 -22.16
#